data_AF-A0A1T5P694-F1
#
_entry.id   AF-A0A1T5P694-F1
#
_cell.length_a   1.000
_cell.length_b   1.000
_cell.length_c   1.000
_cell.angle_alpha   90.00
_cell.angle_beta   90.00
_cell.angle_gamma   90.00
#
_symmetry.space_group_name_H-M   'P 1'
#
loop_
_entity.id
_entity.type
_entity.pdbx_description
1 polymer ?
#
loop_
_entity_poly.entity_id
_entity_poly.type
_entity_poly.pdbx_seq_one_letter_code
_entity_poly.pdbx_strand_id
1 'polypeptide(L)'
;MIIKVLNAVLIIFTVFMGLKQGLAMIGQKPEMITMFSRWHFSKTAIIINGVVTVLSALMILFPRTFLLGNFLMAASILMIICFSLYGRDLKGAAIEVPFFLLNLVIIYLQHPLAK
;
A
#
# COMPACT_ATOMS: atom_id res chain seq x y z
N MET A 1 22.36 0.95 -14.81
CA MET A 1 21.14 1.02 -15.67
C MET A 1 20.12 -0.05 -15.32
N ILE A 2 20.50 -1.33 -15.17
CA ILE A 2 19.59 -2.42 -14.75
C ILE A 2 18.83 -2.10 -13.45
N ILE A 3 19.50 -1.58 -12.42
CA ILE A 3 18.87 -1.22 -11.13
C ILE A 3 17.80 -0.12 -11.30
N LYS A 4 18.05 0.86 -12.20
CA LYS A 4 17.07 1.92 -12.48
C LYS A 4 15.84 1.39 -13.22
N VAL A 5 16.02 0.47 -14.15
CA VAL A 5 14.91 -0.19 -14.86
C VAL A 5 14.11 -1.08 -13.91
N LEU A 6 14.79 -1.87 -13.07
CA LEU A 6 14.15 -2.70 -12.05
C LEU A 6 13.28 -1.84 -11.12
N ASN A 7 13.83 -0.73 -10.58
CA ASN A 7 13.05 0.18 -9.74
C ASN A 7 11.87 0.82 -10.44
N ALA A 8 12.03 1.21 -11.71
CA ALA A 8 10.93 1.79 -12.46
C ALA A 8 9.78 0.78 -12.59
N VAL A 9 10.09 -0.49 -12.86
CA VAL A 9 9.10 -1.58 -12.91
C VAL A 9 8.47 -1.80 -11.53
N LEU A 10 9.27 -1.85 -10.46
CA LEU A 10 8.77 -2.02 -9.10
C LEU A 10 7.85 -0.87 -8.68
N ILE A 11 8.20 0.37 -9.03
CA ILE A 11 7.38 1.55 -8.78
C ILE A 11 6.06 1.46 -9.55
N ILE A 12 6.08 1.18 -10.85
CA ILE A 12 4.86 1.05 -11.65
C ILE A 12 3.96 -0.05 -11.09
N PHE A 13 4.54 -1.20 -10.74
CA PHE A 13 3.81 -2.30 -10.12
C PHE A 13 3.18 -1.91 -8.79
N THR A 14 3.93 -1.22 -7.94
CA THR A 14 3.50 -0.75 -6.61
C THR A 14 2.39 0.27 -6.72
N VAL A 15 2.50 1.23 -7.65
CA VAL A 15 1.45 2.22 -7.94
C VAL A 15 0.20 1.54 -8.48
N PHE A 16 0.33 0.60 -9.42
CA PHE A 16 -0.81 -0.13 -9.98
C PHE A 16 -1.55 -0.94 -8.90
N MET A 17 -0.81 -1.69 -8.07
CA MET A 17 -1.38 -2.45 -6.97
C MET A 17 -2.03 -1.53 -5.92
N GLY A 18 -1.36 -0.44 -5.54
CA GLY A 18 -1.88 0.55 -4.58
C GLY A 18 -3.15 1.24 -5.07
N LEU A 19 -3.21 1.63 -6.35
CA LEU A 19 -4.43 2.18 -6.96
C LEU A 19 -5.55 1.14 -6.99
N LYS A 20 -5.27 -0.10 -7.38
CA LYS A 20 -6.27 -1.19 -7.40
C LYS A 20 -6.82 -1.47 -6.00
N GLN A 21 -5.97 -1.55 -4.98
CA GLN A 21 -6.36 -1.79 -3.59
C GLN A 21 -7.14 -0.60 -3.04
N GLY A 22 -6.65 0.63 -3.22
CA GLY A 22 -7.32 1.85 -2.77
C GLY A 22 -8.70 2.03 -3.42
N LEU A 23 -8.83 1.79 -4.72
CA LEU A 23 -10.13 1.80 -5.41
C LEU A 23 -11.06 0.68 -4.94
N ALA A 24 -10.53 -0.51 -4.62
CA ALA A 24 -11.34 -1.59 -4.04
C ALA A 24 -11.88 -1.23 -2.64
N MET A 25 -11.11 -0.48 -1.84
CA MET A 25 -11.55 0.05 -0.55
C MET A 25 -12.60 1.14 -0.71
N ILE A 26 -12.39 2.10 -1.62
CA ILE A 26 -13.35 3.18 -1.90
C ILE A 26 -14.66 2.61 -2.45
N GLY A 27 -14.57 1.66 -3.40
CA GLY A 27 -15.72 0.98 -3.99
C GLY A 27 -16.40 -0.03 -3.06
N GLN A 28 -15.94 -0.14 -1.81
CA GLN A 28 -16.48 -1.04 -0.79
C GLN A 28 -16.70 -2.46 -1.32
N LYS A 29 -15.69 -3.04 -1.96
CA LYS A 29 -15.80 -4.44 -2.41
C LYS A 29 -16.14 -5.34 -1.21
N PRO A 30 -17.01 -6.34 -1.38
CA PRO A 30 -17.49 -7.18 -0.28
C PRO A 30 -16.36 -7.86 0.48
N GLU A 31 -15.27 -8.22 -0.20
CA GLU A 31 -14.04 -8.75 0.40
C GLU A 31 -13.40 -7.76 1.38
N MET A 32 -13.25 -6.49 0.97
CA MET A 32 -12.67 -5.42 1.82
C MET A 32 -13.61 -5.04 2.96
N ILE A 33 -14.93 -4.97 2.72
CA ILE A 33 -15.90 -4.76 3.79
C ILE A 33 -15.78 -5.90 4.81
N THR A 34 -15.74 -7.16 4.38
CA THR A 34 -15.71 -8.32 5.29
C THR A 34 -14.43 -8.34 6.13
N MET A 35 -13.28 -8.05 5.52
CA MET A 35 -12.00 -7.93 6.21
C MET A 35 -12.03 -6.82 7.28
N PHE A 36 -12.36 -5.60 6.89
CA PHE A 36 -12.31 -4.44 7.79
C PHE A 36 -13.44 -4.44 8.83
N SER A 37 -14.61 -5.01 8.51
CA SER A 37 -15.71 -5.13 9.48
C SER A 37 -15.37 -6.06 10.64
N ARG A 38 -14.51 -7.08 10.43
CA ARG A 38 -13.98 -7.93 11.51
C ARG A 38 -13.14 -7.13 12.51
N TRP A 39 -12.60 -5.99 12.10
CA TRP A 39 -11.82 -5.08 12.94
C TRP A 39 -12.65 -3.90 13.46
N HIS A 40 -13.99 -3.97 13.36
CA HIS A 40 -14.93 -2.91 13.76
C HIS A 40 -14.70 -1.57 13.03
N PHE A 41 -14.06 -1.58 11.85
CA PHE A 41 -13.93 -0.37 11.04
C PHE A 41 -15.29 0.03 10.47
N SER A 42 -15.61 1.33 10.57
CA SER A 42 -16.76 1.89 9.87
C SER A 42 -16.50 1.94 8.37
N LYS A 43 -17.57 1.90 7.56
CA LYS A 43 -17.49 2.08 6.11
C LYS A 43 -16.74 3.35 5.71
N THR A 44 -16.90 4.42 6.49
CA THR A 44 -16.20 5.69 6.30
C THR A 44 -14.69 5.52 6.51
N ALA A 45 -14.26 4.82 7.55
CA ALA A 45 -12.84 4.57 7.82
C ALA A 45 -12.18 3.73 6.71
N ILE A 46 -12.91 2.76 6.13
CA ILE A 46 -12.44 1.98 4.97
C ILE A 46 -12.21 2.90 3.76
N ILE A 47 -13.17 3.78 3.46
CA ILE A 47 -13.04 4.73 2.34
C ILE A 47 -11.87 5.68 2.58
N ILE A 48 -11.72 6.23 3.79
CA ILE A 48 -10.61 7.13 4.12
C ILE A 48 -9.27 6.42 3.89
N ASN A 49 -9.11 5.18 4.37
CA ASN A 49 -7.89 4.42 4.15
C ASN A 49 -7.65 4.11 2.67
N GLY A 50 -8.73 3.86 1.91
CA GLY A 50 -8.66 3.71 0.46
C GLY A 50 -8.17 4.98 -0.26
N VAL A 51 -8.70 6.14 0.11
CA VAL A 51 -8.28 7.44 -0.43
C VAL A 51 -6.82 7.73 -0.09
N VAL A 52 -6.40 7.47 1.15
CA VAL A 52 -5.00 7.60 1.57
C VAL A 52 -4.10 6.67 0.75
N THR A 53 -4.51 5.44 0.48
CA THR A 53 -3.75 4.47 -0.33
C THR A 53 -3.62 4.96 -1.78
N VAL A 54 -4.69 5.47 -2.40
CA VAL A 54 -4.66 6.05 -3.75
C VAL A 54 -3.74 7.26 -3.80
N LEU A 55 -3.84 8.18 -2.84
CA LEU A 55 -2.98 9.36 -2.76
C LEU A 55 -1.51 8.97 -2.61
N SER A 56 -1.22 7.98 -1.77
CA SER A 56 0.12 7.44 -1.58
C SER A 56 0.70 6.90 -2.89
N ALA A 57 -0.09 6.12 -3.64
CA ALA A 57 0.30 5.61 -4.95
C ALA A 57 0.61 6.73 -5.95
N LEU A 58 -0.21 7.78 -5.99
CA LEU A 58 0.06 8.95 -6.85
C LEU A 58 1.32 9.71 -6.42
N MET A 59 1.58 9.82 -5.11
CA MET A 59 2.78 10.46 -4.58
C MET A 59 4.07 9.69 -4.90
N ILE A 60 4.01 8.37 -5.04
CA ILE A 60 5.17 7.54 -5.41
C ILE A 60 5.66 7.88 -6.83
N LEU A 61 4.77 8.30 -7.74
CA LEU A 61 5.14 8.64 -9.13
C LEU A 61 6.05 9.86 -9.25
N PHE A 62 5.97 10.80 -8.30
CA PHE A 62 6.77 12.02 -8.34
C PHE A 62 8.01 11.88 -7.45
N PRO A 63 9.22 12.13 -7.97
CA PRO A 63 10.47 11.96 -7.22
C PRO A 63 10.55 12.84 -5.96
N ARG A 64 9.87 13.99 -5.94
CA ARG A 64 9.81 14.88 -4.76
C ARG A 64 8.97 14.31 -3.62
N THR A 65 7.92 13.55 -3.92
CA THR A 65 7.00 12.96 -2.93
C THR A 65 7.20 11.47 -2.75
N PHE A 66 8.16 10.87 -3.46
CA PHE A 66 8.44 9.43 -3.47
C PHE A 66 8.58 8.82 -2.08
N LEU A 67 9.40 9.46 -1.22
CA LEU A 67 9.61 8.96 0.14
C LEU A 67 8.32 9.00 0.97
N LEU A 68 7.59 10.11 0.89
CA LEU A 68 6.31 10.28 1.61
C LEU A 68 5.24 9.32 1.11
N GLY A 69 5.15 9.11 -0.21
CA GLY A 69 4.20 8.18 -0.82
C GLY A 69 4.47 6.73 -0.39
N ASN A 70 5.72 6.27 -0.46
CA ASN A 70 6.06 4.92 0.01
C ASN A 70 5.87 4.81 1.54
N PHE A 71 6.18 5.86 2.31
CA PHE A 71 5.95 5.85 3.75
C PHE A 71 4.46 5.72 4.10
N LEU A 72 3.60 6.53 3.50
CA LEU A 72 2.15 6.46 3.74
C LEU A 72 1.56 5.12 3.29
N MET A 73 2.03 4.59 2.17
CA MET A 73 1.61 3.27 1.69
C MET A 73 2.08 2.15 2.63
N ALA A 74 3.34 2.16 3.04
CA ALA A 74 3.88 1.21 4.02
C ALA A 74 3.17 1.30 5.38
N ALA A 75 2.85 2.51 5.85
CA ALA A 75 2.09 2.72 7.08
C ALA A 75 0.67 2.15 6.99
N SER A 76 0.00 2.34 5.84
CA SER A 76 -1.33 1.80 5.58
C SER A 76 -1.32 0.26 5.58
N ILE A 77 -0.32 -0.36 4.94
CA ILE A 77 -0.15 -1.82 4.92
C ILE A 77 0.20 -2.33 6.32
N LEU A 78 1.10 -1.66 7.03
CA LEU A 78 1.49 -2.03 8.40
C LEU A 78 0.27 -2.01 9.33
N MET A 79 -0.59 -1.00 9.20
CA MET A 79 -1.85 -0.94 9.94
C MET A 79 -2.70 -2.20 9.69
N ILE A 80 -2.88 -2.60 8.43
CA ILE A 80 -3.63 -3.81 8.04
C ILE A 80 -3.00 -5.08 8.63
N ILE A 81 -1.66 -5.19 8.60
CA ILE A 81 -0.92 -6.31 9.20
C ILE A 81 -1.19 -6.37 10.71
N CYS A 82 -1.07 -5.25 11.42
CA CYS A 82 -1.30 -5.17 12.86
C CYS A 82 -2.73 -5.60 13.22
N PHE A 83 -3.74 -5.12 12.50
CA PHE A 83 -5.13 -5.53 12.74
C PHE A 83 -5.39 -6.99 12.36
N SER A 84 -4.76 -7.50 11.30
CA SER A 84 -4.83 -8.92 10.94
C SER A 84 -4.26 -9.81 12.05
N LEU A 85 -3.09 -9.45 12.59
CA LEU A 85 -2.47 -10.15 13.72
C LEU A 85 -3.32 -10.06 15.00
N TYR A 86 -3.89 -8.88 15.28
CA TYR A 86 -4.81 -8.69 16.41
C TYR A 86 -6.05 -9.60 16.29
N GLY A 87 -6.59 -9.73 15.08
CA GLY A 87 -7.69 -10.64 14.74
C GLY A 87 -7.30 -12.13 14.62
N ARG A 88 -6.04 -12.49 14.96
CA ARG A 88 -5.46 -13.84 14.79
C ARG A 88 -5.51 -14.38 13.35
N ASP A 89 -5.64 -13.50 12.35
CA ASP A 89 -5.61 -13.85 10.94
C ASP A 89 -4.17 -13.76 10.39
N LEU A 90 -3.39 -14.81 10.69
CA LEU A 90 -2.02 -14.93 10.21
C LEU A 90 -1.94 -15.00 8.67
N LYS A 91 -2.98 -15.51 8.01
CA LYS A 91 -3.02 -15.61 6.55
C LYS A 91 -3.18 -14.24 5.91
N GLY A 92 -4.10 -13.42 6.44
CA GLY A 92 -4.27 -12.03 6.01
C GLY A 92 -2.99 -11.22 6.20
N ALA A 93 -2.36 -11.31 7.38
CA ALA A 93 -1.09 -10.64 7.66
C ALA A 93 0.03 -11.08 6.69
N ALA A 94 0.17 -12.39 6.44
CA ALA A 94 1.22 -12.93 5.58
C ALA A 94 1.09 -12.48 4.11
N ILE A 95 -0.13 -12.22 3.61
CA ILE A 95 -0.37 -11.71 2.25
C ILE A 95 0.12 -10.27 2.10
N GLU A 96 -0.02 -9.45 3.15
CA GLU A 96 0.33 -8.03 3.14
C GLU A 96 1.83 -7.78 3.39
N VAL A 97 2.52 -8.68 4.10
CA VAL A 97 3.97 -8.56 4.42
C VAL A 97 4.86 -8.38 3.18
N PRO A 98 4.70 -9.14 2.07
CA PRO A 98 5.48 -8.91 0.85
C PRO A 98 5.33 -7.49 0.28
N PHE A 99 4.12 -6.92 0.33
CA PHE A 99 3.88 -5.55 -0.14
C PHE A 99 4.49 -4.49 0.79
N PHE A 100 4.46 -4.75 2.10
CA PHE A 100 5.17 -3.91 3.07
C PHE A 100 6.68 -3.91 2.79
N LEU A 101 7.29 -5.09 2.66
CA LEU A 101 8.71 -5.24 2.34
C LEU A 101 9.06 -4.60 0.99
N LEU A 102 8.17 -4.74 0.00
CA LEU A 102 8.35 -4.12 -1.31
C LEU A 102 8.47 -2.59 -1.21
N ASN A 103 7.62 -1.92 -0.43
CA ASN A 103 7.74 -0.47 -0.22
C ASN A 103 9.09 -0.09 0.43
N LEU A 104 9.56 -0.88 1.40
CA LEU A 104 10.87 -0.64 2.03
C LEU A 104 12.03 -0.85 1.05
N VAL A 105 11.96 -1.89 0.22
CA VAL A 105 12.95 -2.16 -0.83
C VAL A 105 12.97 -1.02 -1.85
N ILE A 106 11.80 -0.52 -2.25
CA ILE A 106 11.68 0.62 -3.18
C ILE A 106 12.30 1.88 -2.57
N ILE A 107 12.05 2.17 -1.29
CA ILE A 107 12.69 3.29 -0.58
C ILE A 107 14.22 3.11 -0.57
N TYR A 108 14.71 1.92 -0.24
CA TYR A 108 16.15 1.62 -0.18
C TYR A 108 16.84 1.75 -1.54
N LEU A 109 16.20 1.25 -2.61
CA LEU A 109 16.76 1.32 -3.95
C LEU A 109 16.67 2.74 -4.56
N GLN A 110 15.97 3.67 -3.91
CA GLN A 110 15.77 5.08 -4.30
C GLN A 110 15.07 5.29 -5.66
N HIS A 111 14.46 6.46 -5.85
CA HIS A 111 13.73 6.72 -7.08
C HIS A 111 14.68 6.73 -8.29
N PRO A 112 14.41 5.98 -9.37
CA PRO A 112 15.35 5.83 -10.49
C PRO A 112 15.61 7.13 -11.27
N LEU A 113 14.68 8.09 -11.17
CA LEU A 113 14.81 9.47 -11.67
C LEU A 113 15.43 10.45 -10.65
N ALA A 114 15.61 10.06 -9.38
CA ALA A 114 16.30 10.88 -8.39
C ALA A 114 17.81 10.59 -8.50
N LYS A 115 18.49 11.38 -9.34
CA LYS A 115 19.94 11.35 -9.61
C LYS A 115 20.52 9.97 -9.96
#